data_AF-A0A556UGR9-F1
#
_entry.id   AF-A0A556UGR9-F1
#
_cell.length_a   1.000
_cell.length_b   1.000
_cell.length_c   1.000
_cell.angle_alpha   90.00
_cell.angle_beta   90.00
_cell.angle_gamma   90.00
#
_symmetry.space_group_name_H-M   'P 1'
#
loop_
_entity.id
_entity.type
_entity.pdbx_description
1 polymer ?
#
loop_
_entity_poly.entity_id
_entity_poly.type
_entity_poly.pdbx_seq_one_letter_code
_entity_poly.pdbx_strand_id
1 'polypeptide(L)'
;MASSMGGMFPGQQQQPQQQQQQQQQPPGAHPPPPVPGASGTRTSGNTLVDDLEVSFEACFASLVSQDYVNGTDQEEIRTGVDQCIQRFLDVARQTECFFLQKRLQLSVQKPEQVEKEDISELRNELQRKEMLIQKHLTKIHHWQQVLEDINIQHKKPTELPQGPLAFLEQASANLPAPMKPN
;
A
#
# COMPACT_ATOMS: atom_id res chain seq x y z
N MET A 1 -53.19 -12.94 -8.39
CA MET A 1 -53.68 -14.26 -7.91
C MET A 1 -52.71 -14.65 -6.78
N ALA A 2 -53.02 -14.35 -5.51
CA ALA A 2 -53.73 -15.24 -4.54
C ALA A 2 -53.08 -16.63 -4.53
N SER A 3 -52.51 -17.17 -3.45
CA SER A 3 -52.97 -17.36 -2.06
C SER A 3 -51.75 -17.81 -1.21
N SER A 4 -51.72 -18.00 0.11
CA SER A 4 -52.69 -18.10 1.19
C SER A 4 -51.95 -17.93 2.53
N MET A 5 -52.71 -17.52 3.55
CA MET A 5 -52.29 -17.27 4.93
C MET A 5 -52.14 -18.54 5.78
N GLY A 6 -51.44 -18.40 6.91
CA GLY A 6 -52.05 -18.70 8.21
C GLY A 6 -51.59 -19.98 8.91
N GLY A 7 -50.99 -19.82 10.09
CA GLY A 7 -50.75 -20.90 11.05
C GLY A 7 -50.18 -20.34 12.36
N MET A 8 -51.07 -20.08 13.31
CA MET A 8 -50.81 -19.62 14.67
C MET A 8 -51.15 -20.77 15.64
N PHE A 9 -50.72 -20.66 16.91
CA PHE A 9 -51.12 -21.41 18.12
C PHE A 9 -50.15 -22.51 18.67
N PRO A 10 -50.18 -22.85 19.99
CA PRO A 10 -49.11 -22.57 20.96
C PRO A 10 -48.83 -23.77 21.90
N GLY A 11 -47.93 -23.57 22.87
CA GLY A 11 -47.92 -24.32 24.14
C GLY A 11 -47.32 -25.72 24.12
N GLN A 12 -46.35 -25.97 25.00
CA GLN A 12 -46.49 -26.89 26.13
C GLN A 12 -45.12 -27.21 26.72
N GLN A 13 -45.03 -26.93 28.01
CA GLN A 13 -43.98 -27.24 28.95
C GLN A 13 -43.97 -28.74 29.27
N GLN A 14 -42.80 -29.40 29.27
CA GLN A 14 -42.57 -30.62 30.08
C GLN A 14 -41.07 -30.98 30.18
N GLN A 15 -40.57 -31.02 31.42
CA GLN A 15 -39.38 -31.78 31.82
C GLN A 15 -39.63 -33.28 31.59
N PRO A 16 -38.56 -34.09 31.46
CA PRO A 16 -38.24 -34.94 32.62
C PRO A 16 -36.74 -35.23 32.85
N GLN A 17 -36.49 -35.64 34.09
CA GLN A 17 -35.49 -36.64 34.52
C GLN A 17 -34.01 -36.26 34.60
N GLN A 18 -33.62 -35.97 35.84
CA GLN A 18 -32.40 -36.52 36.43
C GLN A 18 -32.40 -38.04 36.27
N GLN A 19 -31.41 -38.57 35.56
CA GLN A 19 -30.94 -39.92 35.84
C GLN A 19 -29.41 -39.95 35.75
N GLN A 20 -28.87 -40.26 36.92
CA GLN A 20 -27.52 -40.63 37.26
C GLN A 20 -26.91 -41.57 36.20
N GLN A 21 -25.88 -41.10 35.50
CA GLN A 21 -24.99 -42.00 34.77
C GLN A 21 -23.55 -41.56 34.98
N GLN A 22 -22.95 -42.25 35.95
CA GLN A 22 -21.52 -42.39 36.15
C GLN A 22 -20.91 -42.92 34.84
N GLN A 23 -20.26 -42.06 34.06
CA GLN A 23 -19.61 -42.47 32.83
C GLN A 23 -18.09 -42.53 33.05
N GLN A 24 -17.60 -43.76 32.89
CA GLN A 24 -16.23 -44.21 33.02
C GLN A 24 -15.30 -43.40 32.12
N GLN A 25 -14.16 -42.97 32.66
CA GLN A 25 -13.05 -42.42 31.89
C GLN A 25 -12.44 -43.53 31.02
N PRO A 26 -12.22 -43.31 29.71
CA PRO A 26 -11.36 -44.20 28.93
C PRO A 26 -9.90 -43.97 29.34
N PRO A 27 -9.09 -45.03 29.53
CA PRO A 27 -7.68 -44.88 29.81
C PRO A 27 -6.96 -44.50 28.51
N GLY A 28 -6.29 -43.33 28.46
CA GLY A 28 -5.33 -43.06 27.39
C GLY A 28 -5.26 -41.65 26.78
N ALA A 29 -5.81 -40.60 27.40
CA ALA A 29 -5.54 -39.23 26.93
C ALA A 29 -4.49 -38.57 27.83
N HIS A 30 -3.24 -38.56 27.36
CA HIS A 30 -2.17 -37.73 27.91
C HIS A 30 -2.60 -36.25 27.89
N PRO A 31 -2.40 -35.47 28.95
CA PRO A 31 -2.58 -34.03 28.87
C PRO A 31 -1.57 -33.45 27.87
N PRO A 32 -1.96 -32.50 27.00
CA PRO A 32 -0.98 -31.79 26.18
C PRO A 32 0.01 -31.08 27.11
N PRO A 33 1.30 -30.99 26.73
CA PRO A 33 2.31 -30.34 27.56
C PRO A 33 1.91 -28.87 27.80
N PRO A 34 2.22 -28.30 28.97
CA PRO A 34 2.01 -26.89 29.20
C PRO A 34 2.87 -26.13 28.19
N VAL A 35 2.23 -25.30 27.36
CA VAL A 35 2.94 -24.33 26.53
C VAL A 35 3.76 -23.41 27.44
N PRO A 36 5.10 -23.39 27.37
CA PRO A 36 5.89 -22.43 28.14
C PRO A 36 5.79 -21.10 27.41
N GLY A 37 4.94 -20.19 27.90
CA GLY A 37 4.84 -18.87 27.27
C GLY A 37 3.75 -17.93 27.76
N ALA A 38 2.80 -18.39 28.57
CA ALA A 38 1.83 -17.50 29.21
C ALA A 38 2.33 -16.98 30.57
N SER A 39 3.60 -16.58 30.65
CA SER A 39 4.00 -15.62 31.67
C SER A 39 3.56 -14.25 31.18
N GLY A 40 2.35 -13.87 31.57
CA GLY A 40 1.95 -12.47 31.62
C GLY A 40 2.77 -11.76 32.70
N THR A 41 4.06 -11.59 32.45
CA THR A 41 4.88 -10.62 33.15
C THR A 41 4.27 -9.26 32.83
N ARG A 42 3.57 -8.70 33.81
CA ARG A 42 3.26 -7.27 33.87
C ARG A 42 4.58 -6.56 34.08
N THR A 43 5.39 -6.44 33.03
CA THR A 43 6.58 -5.61 33.02
C THR A 43 6.13 -4.18 32.75
N SER A 44 6.29 -3.37 33.78
CA SER A 44 6.36 -1.92 33.82
C SER A 44 6.37 -1.21 32.45
N GLY A 45 5.29 -0.47 32.17
CA GLY A 45 5.30 0.81 31.46
C GLY A 45 5.67 0.90 29.97
N ASN A 46 6.58 0.08 29.46
CA ASN A 46 7.15 0.25 28.12
C ASN A 46 6.73 -0.87 27.18
N THR A 47 6.41 -0.49 25.95
CA THR A 47 6.13 -1.39 24.83
C THR A 47 7.45 -1.85 24.18
N LEU A 48 7.40 -2.95 23.41
CA LEU A 48 8.55 -3.40 22.61
C LEU A 48 9.05 -2.31 21.64
N VAL A 49 8.16 -1.41 21.22
CA VAL A 49 8.50 -0.27 20.38
C VAL A 49 9.28 0.77 21.17
N ASP A 50 8.89 1.04 22.41
CA ASP A 50 9.62 1.96 23.30
C ASP A 50 11.02 1.39 23.61
N ASP A 51 11.15 0.08 23.83
CA ASP A 51 12.45 -0.58 24.03
C ASP A 51 13.31 -0.53 22.77
N LEU A 52 12.69 -0.66 21.58
CA LEU A 52 13.38 -0.54 20.30
C LEU A 52 13.90 0.89 20.08
N GLU A 53 13.09 1.89 20.40
CA GLU A 53 13.46 3.30 20.32
C GLU A 53 14.61 3.62 21.27
N VAL A 54 14.50 3.23 22.55
CA VAL A 54 15.56 3.44 23.55
C VAL A 54 16.87 2.73 23.15
N SER A 55 16.81 1.50 22.64
CA SER A 55 18.02 0.79 22.20
C SER A 55 18.63 1.39 20.93
N PHE A 56 17.81 1.93 20.03
CA PHE A 56 18.27 2.68 18.86
C PHE A 56 18.98 3.97 19.27
N GLU A 57 18.39 4.76 20.17
CA GLU A 57 18.98 6.01 20.66
C GLU A 57 20.32 5.76 21.36
N ALA A 58 20.39 4.74 22.21
CA ALA A 58 21.63 4.36 22.89
C ALA A 58 22.72 3.91 21.90
N CYS A 59 22.34 3.12 20.89
CA CYS A 59 23.26 2.70 19.83
C CYS A 59 23.77 3.90 19.01
N PHE A 60 22.88 4.79 18.61
CA PHE A 60 23.23 5.98 17.87
C PHE A 60 24.13 6.93 18.67
N ALA A 61 23.80 7.21 19.93
CA ALA A 61 24.59 8.05 20.81
C ALA A 61 26.01 7.51 21.00
N SER A 62 26.15 6.19 21.20
CA SER A 62 27.47 5.54 21.31
C SER A 62 28.29 5.65 20.03
N LEU A 63 27.66 5.57 18.85
CA LEU A 63 28.34 5.69 17.55
C LEU A 63 28.80 7.11 17.22
N VAL A 64 28.11 8.14 17.72
CA VAL A 64 28.43 9.55 17.46
C VAL A 64 29.20 10.22 18.59
N SER A 65 29.55 9.48 19.64
CA SER A 65 30.29 10.03 20.79
C SER A 65 31.67 10.54 20.36
N GLN A 66 31.99 11.77 20.76
CA GLN A 66 33.32 12.36 20.50
C GLN A 66 34.43 11.66 21.30
N ASP A 67 34.09 11.05 22.44
CA ASP A 67 35.05 10.35 23.29
C ASP A 67 35.72 9.16 22.56
N TYR A 68 35.06 8.61 21.53
CA TYR A 68 35.60 7.56 20.67
C TYR A 68 36.90 7.95 19.95
N VAL A 69 37.11 9.24 19.67
CA VAL A 69 38.23 9.75 18.87
C VAL A 69 39.39 10.25 19.77
N ASN A 70 39.13 10.52 21.05
CA ASN A 70 40.02 11.30 21.91
C ASN A 70 40.55 10.54 23.16
N GLY A 71 40.11 9.30 23.43
CA GLY A 71 40.41 8.58 24.69
C GLY A 71 41.59 7.59 24.66
N THR A 72 42.25 7.41 25.82
CA THR A 72 43.22 6.33 26.09
C THR A 72 42.56 4.96 26.30
N ASP A 73 41.24 4.90 26.50
CA ASP A 73 40.44 3.71 26.84
C ASP A 73 39.61 3.21 25.63
N GLN A 74 40.21 3.23 24.44
CA GLN A 74 39.54 2.88 23.18
C GLN A 74 38.91 1.47 23.18
N GLU A 75 39.48 0.53 23.93
CA GLU A 75 38.96 -0.83 24.05
C GLU A 75 37.65 -0.87 24.85
N GLU A 76 37.54 -0.12 25.95
CA GLU A 76 36.32 -0.02 26.74
C GLU A 76 35.19 0.65 25.93
N ILE A 77 35.52 1.73 25.22
CA ILE A 77 34.56 2.42 24.34
C ILE A 77 34.09 1.51 23.22
N ARG A 78 35.00 0.77 22.56
CA ARG A 78 34.64 -0.20 21.52
C ARG A 78 33.71 -1.27 22.07
N THR A 79 34.03 -1.83 23.23
CA THR A 79 33.18 -2.83 23.90
C THR A 79 31.80 -2.26 24.28
N GLY A 80 31.71 -0.99 24.68
CA GLY A 80 30.43 -0.32 24.92
C GLY A 80 29.58 -0.17 23.66
N VAL A 81 30.20 0.24 22.53
CA VAL A 81 29.53 0.33 21.22
C VAL A 81 29.00 -1.04 20.78
N ASP A 82 29.83 -2.08 20.86
CA ASP A 82 29.42 -3.45 20.50
C ASP A 82 28.22 -3.93 21.33
N GLN A 83 28.18 -3.59 22.62
CA GLN A 83 27.06 -3.92 23.50
C GLN A 83 25.76 -3.19 23.11
N CYS A 84 25.84 -1.89 22.78
CA CYS A 84 24.68 -1.14 22.33
C CYS A 84 24.13 -1.67 20.99
N ILE A 85 25.02 -2.01 20.05
CA ILE A 85 24.64 -2.63 18.77
C ILE A 85 23.95 -3.98 19.02
N GLN A 86 24.56 -4.85 19.83
CA GLN A 86 23.99 -6.17 20.12
C GLN A 86 22.60 -6.05 20.77
N ARG A 87 22.45 -5.14 21.75
CA ARG A 87 21.17 -4.88 22.40
C ARG A 87 20.10 -4.41 21.41
N PHE A 88 20.45 -3.47 20.53
CA PHE A 88 19.52 -3.01 19.49
C PHE A 88 19.07 -4.15 18.57
N LEU A 89 20.01 -4.99 18.12
CA LEU A 89 19.69 -6.13 17.26
C LEU A 89 18.77 -7.15 17.96
N ASP A 90 18.99 -7.41 19.25
CA ASP A 90 18.17 -8.34 20.03
C ASP A 90 16.73 -7.83 20.20
N VAL A 91 16.56 -6.54 20.51
CA VAL A 91 15.24 -5.91 20.64
C VAL A 91 14.54 -5.80 19.29
N ALA A 92 15.27 -5.48 18.21
CA ALA A 92 14.74 -5.47 16.85
C ALA A 92 14.20 -6.85 16.45
N ARG A 93 14.97 -7.92 16.72
CA ARG A 93 14.54 -9.30 16.47
C ARG A 93 13.31 -9.67 17.31
N GLN A 94 13.29 -9.30 18.59
CA GLN A 94 12.14 -9.56 19.46
C GLN A 94 10.88 -8.85 18.95
N THR A 95 11.03 -7.60 18.50
CA THR A 95 9.94 -6.81 17.92
C THR A 95 9.40 -7.44 16.64
N GLU A 96 10.29 -7.84 15.72
CA GLU A 96 9.91 -8.58 14.51
C GLU A 96 9.16 -9.87 14.85
N CYS A 97 9.72 -10.71 15.73
CA CYS A 97 9.09 -11.98 16.12
C CYS A 97 7.70 -11.75 16.73
N PHE A 98 7.53 -10.71 17.54
CA PHE A 98 6.24 -10.37 18.12
C PHE A 98 5.19 -10.06 17.04
N PHE A 99 5.51 -9.19 16.09
CA PHE A 99 4.57 -8.82 15.04
C PHE A 99 4.31 -9.96 14.05
N LEU A 100 5.33 -10.76 13.72
CA LEU A 100 5.14 -11.97 12.91
C LEU A 100 4.20 -12.96 13.59
N GLN A 101 4.38 -13.20 14.89
CA GLN A 101 3.52 -14.08 15.68
C GLN A 101 2.08 -13.54 15.73
N LYS A 102 1.90 -12.23 15.92
CA LYS A 102 0.57 -11.60 15.91
C LYS A 102 -0.10 -11.71 14.55
N ARG A 103 0.64 -11.49 13.46
CA ARG A 103 0.12 -11.63 12.09
C ARG A 103 -0.30 -13.07 11.79
N LEU A 104 0.53 -14.05 12.13
CA LEU A 104 0.19 -15.47 12.00
C LEU A 104 -1.04 -15.83 12.84
N GLN A 105 -1.13 -15.29 14.06
CA GLN A 105 -2.29 -15.49 14.91
C GLN A 105 -3.56 -14.95 14.24
N LEU A 106 -3.52 -13.76 13.63
CA LEU A 106 -4.65 -13.17 12.93
C LEU A 106 -5.06 -13.95 11.69
N SER A 107 -4.10 -14.47 10.91
CA SER A 107 -4.43 -15.25 9.71
C SER A 107 -5.17 -16.55 10.04
N VAL A 108 -4.86 -17.18 11.18
CA VAL A 108 -5.53 -18.42 11.62
C VAL A 108 -6.82 -18.13 12.38
N GLN A 109 -6.84 -17.10 13.24
CA GLN A 109 -7.99 -16.82 14.12
C GLN A 109 -9.07 -15.96 13.45
N LYS A 110 -8.71 -15.14 12.46
CA LYS A 110 -9.62 -14.21 11.77
C LYS A 110 -9.39 -14.18 10.25
N PRO A 111 -9.36 -15.32 9.55
CA PRO A 111 -9.07 -15.37 8.11
C PRO A 111 -10.01 -14.49 7.28
N GLU A 112 -11.32 -14.50 7.57
CA GLU A 112 -12.29 -13.66 6.85
C GLU A 112 -12.04 -12.15 7.03
N GLN A 113 -11.51 -11.73 8.19
CA GLN A 113 -11.21 -10.31 8.42
C GLN A 113 -10.01 -9.88 7.59
N VAL A 114 -8.97 -10.70 7.54
CA VAL A 114 -7.78 -10.46 6.71
C VAL A 114 -8.19 -10.36 5.23
N GLU A 115 -9.00 -11.30 4.73
CA GLU A 115 -9.51 -11.25 3.36
C GLU A 115 -10.35 -10.00 3.08
N LYS A 116 -11.18 -9.56 4.03
CA LYS A 116 -11.97 -8.32 3.87
C LYS A 116 -11.10 -7.08 3.77
N GLU A 117 -10.02 -7.02 4.54
CA GLU A 117 -9.03 -5.94 4.48
C GLU A 117 -8.31 -5.94 3.12
N ASP A 118 -7.83 -7.11 2.67
CA ASP A 118 -7.19 -7.26 1.36
C ASP A 118 -8.13 -6.86 0.21
N ILE A 119 -9.38 -7.32 0.25
CA ILE A 119 -10.41 -6.94 -0.74
C ILE A 119 -10.64 -5.42 -0.74
N SER A 120 -10.65 -4.79 0.43
CA SER A 120 -10.81 -3.35 0.55
C SER A 120 -9.62 -2.60 -0.06
N GLU A 121 -8.39 -3.03 0.24
CA GLU A 121 -7.17 -2.46 -0.34
C GLU A 121 -7.16 -2.57 -1.87
N LEU A 122 -7.49 -3.75 -2.39
CA LEU A 122 -7.58 -3.99 -3.84
C LEU A 122 -8.64 -3.12 -4.51
N ARG A 123 -9.80 -2.91 -3.86
CA ARG A 123 -10.85 -2.01 -4.37
C ARG A 123 -10.39 -0.56 -4.41
N ASN A 124 -9.71 -0.09 -3.38
CA ASN A 124 -9.16 1.27 -3.34
C ASN A 124 -8.11 1.46 -4.44
N GLU A 125 -7.21 0.48 -4.62
CA GLU A 125 -6.19 0.54 -5.67
C GLU A 125 -6.80 0.48 -7.08
N LEU A 126 -7.84 -0.34 -7.30
CA LEU A 126 -8.59 -0.35 -8.55
C LEU A 126 -9.18 1.02 -8.86
N GLN A 127 -9.90 1.62 -7.91
CA GLN A 127 -10.51 2.95 -8.07
C GLN A 127 -9.45 4.01 -8.39
N ARG A 128 -8.31 3.99 -7.72
CA ARG A 128 -7.20 4.90 -7.97
C ARG A 128 -6.66 4.74 -9.40
N LYS A 129 -6.51 3.49 -9.88
CA LYS A 129 -6.08 3.20 -11.26
C LYS A 129 -7.12 3.66 -12.28
N GLU A 130 -8.41 3.44 -12.04
CA GLU A 130 -9.50 3.91 -12.92
C GLU A 130 -9.48 5.44 -13.06
N MET A 131 -9.31 6.17 -11.96
CA MET A 131 -9.18 7.62 -11.97
C MET A 131 -7.97 8.08 -12.79
N LEU A 132 -6.85 7.38 -12.67
CA LEU A 132 -5.64 7.69 -13.43
C LEU A 132 -5.84 7.45 -14.93
N ILE A 133 -6.50 6.35 -15.30
CA ILE A 133 -6.85 6.04 -16.69
C ILE A 133 -7.77 7.14 -17.26
N GLN A 134 -8.82 7.51 -16.54
CA GLN A 134 -9.74 8.58 -16.96
C GLN A 134 -9.02 9.91 -17.18
N LYS A 135 -8.09 10.27 -16.29
CA LYS A 135 -7.23 11.44 -16.46
C LYS A 135 -6.37 11.37 -17.73
N HIS A 136 -5.83 10.20 -18.06
CA HIS A 136 -5.03 10.02 -19.28
C HIS A 136 -5.89 10.05 -20.55
N LEU A 137 -7.06 9.40 -20.55
CA LEU A 137 -8.01 9.44 -21.66
C LEU A 137 -8.45 10.87 -21.96
N THR A 138 -8.73 11.66 -20.92
CA THR A 138 -9.06 13.09 -21.07
C THR A 138 -7.95 13.86 -21.79
N LYS A 139 -6.70 13.62 -21.42
CA LYS A 139 -5.54 14.25 -22.10
C LYS A 139 -5.43 13.80 -23.55
N ILE A 140 -5.62 12.50 -23.83
CA ILE A 140 -5.57 11.97 -25.18
C ILE A 140 -6.64 12.63 -26.05
N HIS A 141 -7.88 12.72 -25.58
CA HIS A 141 -8.95 13.41 -26.29
C HIS A 141 -8.64 14.88 -26.53
N HIS A 142 -8.09 15.58 -25.54
CA HIS A 142 -7.65 16.97 -25.71
C HIS A 142 -6.60 17.10 -26.83
N TRP A 143 -5.58 16.24 -26.85
CA TRP A 143 -4.55 16.27 -27.89
C TRP A 143 -5.08 15.88 -29.27
N GLN A 144 -6.00 14.91 -29.33
CA GLN A 144 -6.67 14.56 -30.57
C GLN A 144 -7.45 15.76 -31.15
N GLN A 145 -8.17 16.50 -30.30
CA GLN A 145 -8.85 17.73 -30.71
C GLN A 145 -7.89 18.79 -31.24
N VAL A 146 -6.78 19.05 -30.52
CA VAL A 146 -5.76 20.01 -30.95
C VAL A 146 -5.18 19.63 -32.31
N LEU A 147 -4.92 18.35 -32.56
CA LEU A 147 -4.43 17.87 -33.85
C LEU A 147 -5.47 18.02 -34.96
N GLU A 148 -6.74 17.75 -34.68
CA GLU A 148 -7.84 17.94 -35.64
C GLU A 148 -8.02 19.41 -36.01
N ASP A 149 -8.00 20.31 -35.02
CA ASP A 149 -8.09 21.76 -35.22
C ASP A 149 -6.95 22.26 -36.12
N ILE A 150 -5.70 21.80 -35.88
CA ILE A 150 -4.55 22.15 -36.73
C ILE A 150 -4.74 21.64 -38.16
N ASN A 151 -5.21 20.41 -38.34
CA ASN A 151 -5.43 19.82 -39.66
C ASN A 151 -6.56 20.55 -40.43
N ILE A 152 -7.63 20.98 -39.74
CA ILE A 152 -8.71 21.78 -40.34
C ILE A 152 -8.22 23.18 -40.74
N GLN A 153 -7.37 23.82 -39.94
CA GLN A 153 -6.77 25.11 -40.30
C GLN A 153 -5.89 25.02 -41.55
N HIS A 154 -5.18 23.90 -41.76
CA HIS A 154 -4.44 23.65 -43.00
C HIS A 154 -5.32 23.24 -44.19
N LYS A 155 -6.54 22.73 -43.94
CA LYS A 155 -7.50 22.31 -44.97
C LYS A 155 -8.54 23.35 -45.33
N LYS A 156 -8.74 24.41 -44.55
CA LYS A 156 -9.30 25.63 -45.11
C LYS A 156 -8.33 26.05 -46.20
N PRO A 157 -8.73 26.10 -47.48
CA PRO A 157 -8.09 27.01 -48.39
C PRO A 157 -8.30 28.36 -47.71
N THR A 158 -7.25 28.78 -47.03
CA THR A 158 -6.86 30.16 -47.01
C THR A 158 -7.09 30.69 -48.43
N GLU A 159 -8.29 31.22 -48.68
CA GLU A 159 -8.44 32.40 -49.51
C GLU A 159 -7.64 33.49 -48.78
N LEU A 160 -6.31 33.42 -48.87
CA LEU A 160 -5.48 34.59 -48.71
C LEU A 160 -4.80 34.90 -50.03
N PRO A 161 -4.58 36.20 -50.27
CA PRO A 161 -4.18 36.75 -51.54
C PRO A 161 -2.86 36.16 -51.99
N GLN A 162 -2.69 36.01 -53.31
CA GLN A 162 -1.41 35.88 -54.02
C GLN A 162 -0.22 36.23 -53.11
N GLY A 163 0.50 35.21 -52.63
CA GLY A 163 1.70 35.40 -51.81
C GLY A 163 2.77 36.20 -52.58
N PRO A 164 3.84 36.68 -51.90
CA PRO A 164 4.85 37.57 -52.50
C PRO A 164 5.45 37.06 -53.82
N LEU A 165 5.47 35.75 -54.03
CA LEU A 165 5.93 35.11 -55.27
C LEU A 165 4.99 35.31 -56.46
N ALA A 166 3.68 35.39 -56.23
CA ALA A 166 2.72 35.62 -57.30
C ALA A 166 2.80 37.05 -57.86
N PHE A 167 3.26 38.02 -57.06
CA PHE A 167 3.58 39.38 -57.53
C PHE A 167 4.81 39.39 -58.45
N LEU A 168 5.83 38.59 -58.14
CA LEU A 168 7.02 38.41 -58.99
C LEU A 168 6.68 37.72 -60.31
N GLU A 169 5.77 36.75 -60.29
CA GLU A 169 5.34 36.03 -61.49
C GLU A 169 4.47 36.90 -62.41
N GLN A 170 3.66 37.79 -61.85
CA GLN A 170 2.87 38.76 -62.63
C GLN A 170 3.75 39.89 -63.22
N ALA A 171 4.83 40.26 -62.52
CA ALA A 171 5.79 41.25 -63.01
C ALA A 171 6.67 40.72 -64.16
N SER A 172 6.99 39.42 -64.16
CA SER A 172 7.76 38.80 -65.24
C SER A 172 6.93 38.60 -66.53
N ALA A 173 5.61 38.38 -66.38
CA ALA A 173 4.68 38.23 -67.50
C ALA A 173 4.37 39.53 -68.26
N ASN A 174 4.78 40.70 -67.75
CA ASN A 174 4.49 42.02 -68.34
C ASN A 174 5.72 42.71 -68.97
N LEU A 175 6.80 41.97 -69.22
CA LEU A 175 7.99 42.49 -69.90
C LEU A 175 7.71 42.58 -71.43
N PRO A 176 7.86 43.77 -72.06
CA PRO A 176 7.72 43.89 -73.50
C PRO A 176 8.85 43.12 -74.21
N ALA A 177 8.50 42.42 -75.30
CA ALA A 177 9.44 41.60 -76.06
C ALA A 177 10.62 42.44 -76.60
N PRO A 178 11.86 41.88 -76.67
CA PRO A 178 13.02 42.63 -77.11
C PRO A 178 12.89 42.97 -78.60
N MET A 179 12.94 44.26 -78.92
CA MET A 179 13.02 44.75 -80.30
C MET A 179 14.34 44.30 -80.91
N LYS A 180 14.27 43.57 -82.04
CA LYS A 180 15.43 43.11 -82.79
C LYS A 180 16.19 44.30 -83.41
N PRO A 181 17.51 44.42 -83.22
CA PRO A 181 18.31 45.42 -83.91
C PRO A 181 18.55 45.01 -85.38
N ASN A 182 18.56 46.02 -86.25
CA ASN A 182 18.76 45.97 -87.71
C ASN A 182 20.25 45.95 -88.07
#